data_AF-A0A962YA90-F1
#
_entry.id   AF-A0A962YA90-F1
#
_cell.length_a   1.000
_cell.length_b   1.000
_cell.length_c   1.000
_cell.angle_alpha   90.00
_cell.angle_beta   90.00
_cell.angle_gamma   90.00
#
_symmetry.space_group_name_H-M   'P 1'
#
loop_
_entity.id
_entity.type
_entity.pdbx_description
1 polymer ?
#
loop_
_entity_poly.entity_id
_entity_poly.type
_entity_poly.pdbx_seq_one_letter_code
_entity_poly.pdbx_strand_id
1 'polypeptide(L)'
;IDLDHNGTQQLGTMAVEIIDPVDDYAELMERLFDFDQLRERFQNGFRMCFDAMHAVTGPYAQEILERRLGAPSGTVINAEPLLDFGGGHPDPNLAHARDLVAALSGADAPELGAASDGDGDRNMILGRDFYVTPSDSLALLAANAQRVPGYRKGLAGVARSMPTSRAVDRVAEALGIPCFETPTGWKFFGNLLDTGQITLCGEESFGTGSDHVREKDGLWAVLFWLNILAARQESVAAIVRSHWGRFGRNFYTRHDYEGVASDGANQLIADLRNKLGNLSGQRFGAYEVEWADDFSYTDPVDHSSSNQQGLRIGFAGAGGGARIVYRLSGTGTEGATLRVYIERHESDPDQHHLDPQRALSGLIQLAGELARIEHYTGRTGPSVIT
;
A
#
# COMPACT_ATOMS: atom_id res chain seq x y z
N ILE A 1 -29.82 25.23 4.37
CA ILE A 1 -29.53 23.88 4.88
C ILE A 1 -28.49 24.08 5.96
N ASP A 2 -28.84 23.70 7.18
CA ASP A 2 -27.94 23.68 8.32
C ASP A 2 -27.11 22.39 8.23
N LEU A 3 -25.79 22.50 8.10
CA LEU A 3 -24.92 21.32 7.99
C LEU A 3 -24.40 20.84 9.35
N ASP A 4 -24.64 21.61 10.41
CA ASP A 4 -24.08 21.36 11.74
C ASP A 4 -24.96 20.42 12.59
N HIS A 5 -26.16 20.10 12.11
CA HIS A 5 -27.13 19.27 12.82
C HIS A 5 -27.70 18.15 11.95
N ASN A 6 -27.61 16.93 12.46
CA ASN A 6 -28.18 15.74 11.83
C ASN A 6 -29.71 15.84 11.69
N GLY A 7 -30.24 15.26 10.62
CA GLY A 7 -31.67 15.13 10.36
C GLY A 7 -32.09 15.58 8.97
N THR A 8 -33.35 15.30 8.63
CA THR A 8 -33.93 15.67 7.35
C THR A 8 -34.41 17.13 7.34
N GLN A 9 -33.99 17.88 6.33
CA GLN A 9 -34.36 19.26 6.05
C GLN A 9 -34.96 19.36 4.64
N GLN A 10 -35.76 20.40 4.38
CA GLN A 10 -36.34 20.64 3.07
C GLN A 10 -35.62 21.77 2.32
N LEU A 11 -35.20 21.51 1.07
CA LEU A 11 -34.76 22.52 0.10
C LEU A 11 -35.79 22.62 -1.03
N GLY A 12 -36.79 23.48 -0.87
CA GLY A 12 -37.93 23.52 -1.78
C GLY A 12 -38.73 22.22 -1.68
N THR A 13 -38.76 21.43 -2.76
CA THR A 13 -39.39 20.10 -2.80
C THR A 13 -38.42 18.95 -2.55
N MET A 14 -37.11 19.22 -2.43
CA MET A 14 -36.08 18.21 -2.20
C MET A 14 -35.87 17.99 -0.70
N ALA A 15 -35.98 16.75 -0.24
CA ALA A 15 -35.52 16.37 1.09
C ALA A 15 -34.00 16.18 1.09
N VAL A 16 -33.34 16.78 2.09
CA VAL A 16 -31.90 16.74 2.31
C VAL A 16 -31.67 16.14 3.68
N GLU A 17 -30.97 15.01 3.77
CA GLU A 17 -30.61 14.37 5.03
C GLU A 17 -29.16 14.72 5.38
N ILE A 18 -28.97 15.32 6.56
CA ILE A 18 -27.65 15.53 7.15
C ILE A 18 -27.39 14.37 8.10
N ILE A 19 -26.27 13.67 7.90
CA ILE A 19 -25.88 12.50 8.68
C ILE A 19 -24.58 12.78 9.43
N ASP A 20 -24.36 12.05 10.52
CA ASP A 20 -23.04 11.96 11.11
C ASP A 20 -22.11 11.24 10.13
N PRO A 21 -20.94 11.81 9.78
CA PRO A 21 -20.05 11.19 8.81
C PRO A 21 -19.33 9.95 9.35
N VAL A 22 -19.31 9.72 10.67
CA VAL A 22 -18.48 8.71 11.34
C VAL A 22 -19.28 7.55 11.90
N ASP A 23 -20.50 7.77 12.41
CA ASP A 23 -21.24 6.77 13.19
C ASP A 23 -21.39 5.41 12.49
N ASP A 24 -21.93 5.39 11.27
CA ASP A 24 -22.15 4.15 10.49
C ASP A 24 -20.83 3.42 10.20
N TYR A 25 -19.78 4.19 9.89
CA TYR A 25 -18.45 3.66 9.63
C TYR A 25 -17.85 3.03 10.90
N ALA A 26 -17.90 3.73 12.02
CA ALA A 26 -17.35 3.26 13.29
C ALA A 26 -18.10 2.01 13.80
N GLU A 27 -19.42 1.92 13.59
CA GLU A 27 -20.18 0.70 13.86
C GLU A 27 -19.76 -0.47 12.96
N LEU A 28 -19.47 -0.23 11.67
CA LEU A 28 -18.96 -1.26 10.78
C LEU A 28 -17.59 -1.77 11.27
N MET A 29 -16.69 -0.86 11.64
CA MET A 29 -15.37 -1.22 12.17
C MET A 29 -15.47 -2.06 13.45
N GLU A 30 -16.35 -1.67 14.38
CA GLU A 30 -16.58 -2.42 15.62
C GLU A 30 -17.12 -3.84 15.38
N ARG A 31 -17.84 -4.07 14.27
CA ARG A 31 -18.29 -5.41 13.88
C ARG A 31 -17.18 -6.27 13.24
N LEU A 32 -16.23 -5.64 12.54
CA LEU A 32 -15.17 -6.35 11.81
C LEU A 32 -13.97 -6.70 12.71
N PHE A 33 -13.70 -5.87 13.72
CA PHE A 33 -12.51 -5.94 14.57
C PHE A 33 -12.87 -6.29 16.03
N ASP A 34 -11.89 -6.76 16.80
CA ASP A 34 -12.12 -7.16 18.20
C ASP A 34 -11.95 -5.95 19.13
N PHE A 35 -12.97 -5.09 19.19
CA PHE A 35 -12.90 -3.86 19.98
C PHE A 35 -12.71 -4.12 21.48
N ASP A 36 -13.18 -5.25 22.01
CA ASP A 36 -12.95 -5.63 23.40
C ASP A 36 -11.46 -5.90 23.66
N GLN A 37 -10.82 -6.71 22.81
CA GLN A 37 -9.40 -6.99 22.91
C GLN A 37 -8.55 -5.73 22.69
N LEU A 38 -8.94 -4.86 21.75
CA LEU A 38 -8.26 -3.60 21.49
C LEU A 38 -8.39 -2.63 22.67
N ARG A 39 -9.57 -2.52 23.29
CA ARG A 39 -9.78 -1.75 24.53
C ARG A 39 -8.88 -2.25 25.66
N GLU A 40 -8.88 -3.56 25.90
CA GLU A 40 -7.99 -4.17 26.89
C GLU A 40 -6.51 -3.88 26.59
N ARG A 41 -6.13 -3.89 25.31
CA ARG A 41 -4.75 -3.59 24.89
C ARG A 41 -4.33 -2.17 25.24
N PHE A 42 -5.16 -1.15 24.99
CA PHE A 42 -4.88 0.23 25.38
C PHE A 42 -4.88 0.41 26.90
N GLN A 43 -5.83 -0.21 27.63
CA GLN A 43 -5.87 -0.17 29.09
C GLN A 43 -4.60 -0.76 29.73
N ASN A 44 -3.98 -1.74 29.07
CA ASN A 44 -2.71 -2.34 29.48
C ASN A 44 -1.46 -1.58 28.99
N GLY A 45 -1.63 -0.34 28.54
CA GLY A 45 -0.52 0.58 28.27
C GLY A 45 0.08 0.50 26.87
N PHE A 46 -0.58 -0.14 25.90
CA PHE A 46 -0.18 -0.05 24.50
C PHE A 46 -0.32 1.39 24.01
N ARG A 47 0.69 1.91 23.30
CA ARG A 47 0.71 3.27 22.77
C ARG A 47 0.76 3.22 21.25
N MET A 48 0.02 4.12 20.63
CA MET A 48 0.12 4.37 19.20
C MET A 48 0.17 5.87 18.92
N CYS A 49 0.56 6.24 17.71
CA CYS A 49 0.40 7.58 17.15
C CYS A 49 -0.26 7.44 15.78
N PHE A 50 -1.40 8.10 15.57
CA PHE A 50 -2.06 8.20 14.28
C PHE A 50 -1.97 9.64 13.78
N ASP A 51 -1.37 9.85 12.62
CA ASP A 51 -1.32 11.16 11.96
C ASP A 51 -2.44 11.27 10.94
N ALA A 52 -3.45 12.07 11.26
CA ALA A 52 -4.56 12.34 10.36
C ALA A 52 -4.23 13.40 9.29
N MET A 53 -3.01 13.97 9.32
CA MET A 53 -2.50 14.92 8.31
C MET A 53 -3.43 16.11 8.02
N HIS A 54 -4.19 16.56 9.02
CA HIS A 54 -5.22 17.60 8.88
C HIS A 54 -6.30 17.27 7.83
N ALA A 55 -6.55 15.97 7.62
CA ALA A 55 -7.43 15.44 6.60
C ALA A 55 -8.72 14.85 7.21
N VAL A 56 -9.55 14.26 6.35
CA VAL A 56 -10.91 13.81 6.71
C VAL A 56 -10.94 12.74 7.80
N THR A 57 -9.86 11.95 7.95
CA THR A 57 -9.80 10.83 8.91
C THR A 57 -9.65 11.26 10.36
N GLY A 58 -9.39 12.53 10.64
CA GLY A 58 -9.19 13.02 12.01
C GLY A 58 -10.35 12.75 12.96
N PRO A 59 -11.59 13.20 12.65
CA PRO A 59 -12.77 12.86 13.44
C PRO A 59 -13.03 11.35 13.57
N TYR A 60 -12.77 10.58 12.50
CA TYR A 60 -12.95 9.12 12.48
C TYR A 60 -11.97 8.42 13.43
N ALA A 61 -10.70 8.83 13.40
CA ALA A 61 -9.65 8.29 14.24
C ALA A 61 -9.87 8.67 15.71
N GLN A 62 -10.29 9.91 16.01
CA GLN A 62 -10.60 10.32 17.39
C GLN A 62 -11.79 9.53 17.95
N GLU A 63 -12.84 9.40 17.15
CA GLU A 63 -14.03 8.63 17.49
C GLU A 63 -13.71 7.16 17.77
N ILE A 64 -12.96 6.51 16.87
CA ILE A 64 -12.66 5.08 17.01
C ILE A 64 -11.53 4.83 18.01
N LEU A 65 -10.35 5.43 17.79
CA LEU A 65 -9.14 5.11 18.56
C LEU A 65 -9.21 5.69 19.98
N GLU A 66 -9.54 6.97 20.14
CA GLU A 66 -9.54 7.62 21.46
C GLU A 66 -10.84 7.36 22.22
N ARG A 67 -12.02 7.51 21.60
CA ARG A 67 -13.30 7.38 22.31
C ARG A 67 -13.76 5.92 22.47
N ARG A 68 -13.90 5.15 21.39
CA ARG A 68 -14.42 3.76 21.47
C ARG A 68 -13.41 2.75 21.98
N LEU A 69 -12.14 2.87 21.55
CA LEU A 69 -11.06 1.97 21.95
C LEU A 69 -10.30 2.43 23.20
N GLY A 70 -10.45 3.70 23.61
CA GLY A 70 -9.86 4.20 24.85
C GLY A 70 -8.36 4.47 24.78
N ALA A 71 -7.79 4.71 23.59
CA ALA A 71 -6.44 5.21 23.48
C ALA A 71 -6.32 6.60 24.16
N PRO A 72 -5.18 6.93 24.78
CA PRO A 72 -5.01 8.23 25.45
C PRO A 72 -5.26 9.40 24.51
N SER A 73 -5.86 10.49 25.01
CA SER A 73 -6.02 11.71 24.21
C SER A 73 -4.67 12.25 23.71
N GLY A 74 -4.63 12.64 22.43
CA GLY A 74 -3.40 13.01 21.72
C GLY A 74 -2.73 11.84 21.02
N THR A 75 -3.38 10.66 21.00
CA THR A 75 -3.01 9.54 20.12
C THR A 75 -3.19 9.94 18.67
N VAL A 76 -4.23 10.71 18.36
CA VAL A 76 -4.49 11.25 17.01
C VAL A 76 -3.90 12.65 16.91
N ILE A 77 -2.80 12.78 16.17
CA ILE A 77 -2.17 14.07 15.86
C ILE A 77 -2.76 14.64 14.56
N ASN A 78 -2.67 15.96 14.39
CA ASN A 78 -3.19 16.67 13.21
C ASN A 78 -4.66 16.30 12.90
N ALA A 79 -5.47 16.10 13.94
CA ALA A 79 -6.82 15.54 13.87
C ALA A 79 -7.89 16.50 13.33
N GLU A 80 -7.64 17.81 13.35
CA GLU A 80 -8.61 18.78 12.84
C GLU A 80 -8.49 18.87 11.30
N PRO A 81 -9.57 18.59 10.54
CA PRO A 81 -9.55 18.77 9.08
C PRO A 81 -9.40 20.25 8.72
N LEU A 82 -8.39 20.58 7.90
CA LEU A 82 -8.13 21.95 7.45
C LEU A 82 -8.20 22.05 5.93
N LEU A 83 -8.69 23.19 5.42
CA LEU A 83 -8.86 23.42 3.97
C LEU A 83 -7.54 23.35 3.18
N ASP A 84 -6.42 23.64 3.84
CA ASP A 84 -5.07 23.63 3.28
C ASP A 84 -4.20 22.52 3.86
N PHE A 85 -4.79 21.58 4.61
CA PHE A 85 -4.09 20.49 5.30
C PHE A 85 -2.93 20.95 6.20
N GLY A 86 -3.05 22.14 6.80
CA GLY A 86 -1.97 22.73 7.61
C GLY A 86 -0.77 23.18 6.77
N GLY A 87 -0.97 23.41 5.47
CA GLY A 87 0.09 23.73 4.50
C GLY A 87 0.93 22.53 4.07
N GLY A 88 0.57 21.32 4.50
CA GLY A 88 1.24 20.06 4.17
C GLY A 88 0.68 19.39 2.92
N HIS A 89 1.26 18.23 2.57
CA HIS A 89 0.73 17.35 1.54
C HIS A 89 0.18 16.09 2.24
N PRO A 90 -1.16 15.85 2.26
CA PRO A 90 -1.75 14.73 2.97
C PRO A 90 -1.54 13.43 2.16
N ASP A 91 -0.29 12.97 2.09
CA ASP A 91 0.14 11.74 1.44
C ASP A 91 1.05 10.95 2.38
N PRO A 92 0.60 9.77 2.87
CA PRO A 92 1.24 9.06 3.97
C PRO A 92 2.47 8.29 3.47
N ASN A 93 3.58 8.99 3.32
CA ASN A 93 4.87 8.42 2.96
C ASN A 93 6.01 9.03 3.80
N LEU A 94 7.19 8.41 3.76
CA LEU A 94 8.34 8.85 4.58
C LEU A 94 8.82 10.28 4.27
N ALA A 95 8.49 10.84 3.10
CA ALA A 95 8.88 12.20 2.74
C ALA A 95 7.98 13.27 3.37
N HIS A 96 6.68 12.99 3.52
CA HIS A 96 5.67 13.93 4.00
C HIS A 96 5.26 13.72 5.46
N ALA A 97 5.23 12.47 5.96
CA ALA A 97 4.84 12.15 7.33
C ALA A 97 6.03 12.21 8.32
N ARG A 98 6.82 13.29 8.27
CA ARG A 98 8.09 13.41 9.02
C ARG A 98 7.89 13.43 10.52
N ASP A 99 6.84 14.11 10.99
CA ASP A 99 6.54 14.23 12.42
C ASP A 99 6.16 12.87 13.02
N LEU A 100 5.37 12.08 12.28
CA LEU A 100 5.07 10.70 12.65
C LEU A 100 6.32 9.82 12.68
N VAL A 101 7.19 9.90 11.67
CA VAL A 101 8.46 9.13 11.65
C VAL A 101 9.33 9.50 12.85
N ALA A 102 9.42 10.79 13.18
CA ALA A 102 10.16 11.26 14.36
C ALA A 102 9.54 10.74 15.67
N ALA A 103 8.21 10.73 15.79
CA ALA A 103 7.50 10.20 16.95
C ALA A 103 7.72 8.69 17.16
N LEU A 104 8.01 7.96 16.08
CA LEU A 104 8.25 6.51 16.10
C LEU A 104 9.74 6.14 16.21
N SER A 105 10.59 7.10 16.55
CA SER A 105 12.03 6.86 16.75
C SER A 105 12.44 6.92 18.22
N GLY A 106 13.35 6.00 18.62
CA GLY A 106 13.94 5.98 19.95
C GLY A 106 13.21 5.12 20.98
N ALA A 107 13.76 5.07 22.19
CA ALA A 107 13.37 4.10 23.23
C ALA A 107 11.94 4.29 23.74
N ASP A 108 11.47 5.55 23.81
CA ASP A 108 10.15 5.89 24.33
C ASP A 108 9.05 5.94 23.26
N ALA A 109 9.38 5.61 22.00
CA ALA A 109 8.44 5.64 20.88
C ALA A 109 7.18 4.76 21.14
N PRO A 110 6.00 5.15 20.61
CA PRO A 110 4.83 4.29 20.58
C PRO A 110 5.12 2.94 19.90
N GLU A 111 4.32 1.91 20.20
CA GLU A 111 4.48 0.59 19.59
C GLU A 111 4.05 0.55 18.12
N LEU A 112 3.09 1.41 17.73
CA LEU A 112 2.55 1.53 16.37
C LEU A 112 2.43 3.00 15.96
N GLY A 113 2.90 3.32 14.76
CA GLY A 113 2.61 4.58 14.08
C GLY A 113 1.77 4.30 12.83
N ALA A 114 0.83 5.19 12.53
CA ALA A 114 0.10 5.13 11.28
C ALA A 114 -0.27 6.52 10.76
N ALA A 115 -0.45 6.65 9.45
CA ALA A 115 -0.96 7.86 8.82
C ALA A 115 -1.96 7.51 7.71
N SER A 116 -2.86 8.45 7.38
CA SER A 116 -3.79 8.34 6.26
C SER A 116 -3.73 9.58 5.36
N ASP A 117 -4.18 9.46 4.12
CA ASP A 117 -4.19 10.57 3.15
C ASP A 117 -5.44 11.45 3.24
N GLY A 118 -5.55 12.39 2.30
CA GLY A 118 -6.58 13.45 2.26
C GLY A 118 -8.03 12.97 2.41
N ASP A 119 -8.40 11.89 1.72
CA ASP A 119 -9.73 11.29 1.74
C ASP A 119 -9.80 9.97 2.55
N GLY A 120 -8.67 9.51 3.10
CA GLY A 120 -8.62 8.42 4.07
C GLY A 120 -8.50 7.02 3.47
N ASP A 121 -8.21 6.90 2.18
CA ASP A 121 -8.18 5.64 1.45
C ASP A 121 -6.79 4.98 1.47
N ARG A 122 -5.73 5.72 1.79
CA ARG A 122 -4.36 5.21 1.95
C ARG A 122 -3.93 5.12 3.42
N ASN A 123 -2.97 4.24 3.68
CA ASN A 123 -2.34 4.03 4.98
C ASN A 123 -0.83 3.83 4.91
N MET A 124 -0.10 4.44 5.84
CA MET A 124 1.27 4.07 6.17
C MET A 124 1.32 3.41 7.54
N ILE A 125 2.15 2.38 7.70
CA ILE A 125 2.32 1.64 8.95
C ILE A 125 3.79 1.67 9.38
N LEU A 126 4.03 2.06 10.63
CA LEU A 126 5.34 2.14 11.27
C LEU A 126 5.36 1.36 12.58
N GLY A 127 6.45 0.65 12.83
CA GLY A 127 6.86 0.27 14.18
C GLY A 127 7.97 1.19 14.69
N ARG A 128 8.43 0.95 15.91
CA ARG A 128 9.61 1.62 16.47
C ARG A 128 10.82 1.44 15.56
N ASP A 129 11.35 2.55 15.05
CA ASP A 129 12.47 2.58 14.10
C ASP A 129 12.31 1.57 12.94
N PHE A 130 11.08 1.34 12.49
CA PHE A 130 10.77 0.28 11.53
C PHE A 130 9.66 0.69 10.56
N TYR A 131 9.96 0.71 9.26
CA TYR A 131 8.99 0.95 8.20
C TYR A 131 8.43 -0.36 7.66
N VAL A 132 7.10 -0.46 7.58
CA VAL A 132 6.41 -1.56 6.90
C VAL A 132 6.08 -1.12 5.48
N THR A 133 6.64 -1.78 4.47
CA THR A 133 6.29 -1.45 3.09
C THR A 133 4.82 -1.78 2.82
N PRO A 134 4.09 -1.03 1.99
CA PRO A 134 2.68 -1.33 1.70
C PRO A 134 2.46 -2.73 1.11
N SER A 135 3.43 -3.19 0.32
CA SER A 135 3.39 -4.56 -0.24
C SER A 135 3.54 -5.64 0.83
N ASP A 136 4.47 -5.47 1.79
CA ASP A 136 4.61 -6.37 2.93
C ASP A 136 3.36 -6.29 3.83
N SER A 137 2.80 -5.09 4.03
CA SER A 137 1.58 -4.87 4.81
C SER A 137 0.44 -5.74 4.28
N LEU A 138 0.15 -5.70 2.98
CA LEU A 138 -0.87 -6.56 2.36
C LEU A 138 -0.61 -8.06 2.62
N ALA A 139 0.64 -8.51 2.47
CA ALA A 139 1.01 -9.91 2.71
C ALA A 139 0.85 -10.31 4.19
N LEU A 140 1.19 -9.42 5.11
CA LEU A 140 1.06 -9.61 6.56
C LEU A 140 -0.40 -9.68 6.99
N LEU A 141 -1.25 -8.82 6.43
CA LEU A 141 -2.70 -8.85 6.64
C LEU A 141 -3.27 -10.19 6.17
N ALA A 142 -2.92 -10.63 4.95
CA ALA A 142 -3.35 -11.91 4.41
C ALA A 142 -2.90 -13.09 5.31
N ALA A 143 -1.64 -13.11 5.74
CA ALA A 143 -1.06 -14.19 6.53
C ALA A 143 -1.63 -14.30 7.96
N ASN A 144 -2.25 -13.22 8.44
CA ASN A 144 -2.80 -13.14 9.79
C ASN A 144 -4.33 -12.96 9.81
N ALA A 145 -5.02 -12.99 8.67
CA ALA A 145 -6.44 -12.66 8.56
C ALA A 145 -7.35 -13.44 9.51
N GLN A 146 -7.07 -14.73 9.75
CA GLN A 146 -7.86 -15.54 10.67
C GLN A 146 -7.83 -15.08 12.14
N ARG A 147 -6.91 -14.18 12.51
CA ARG A 147 -6.84 -13.54 13.84
C ARG A 147 -7.82 -12.38 14.01
N VAL A 148 -8.44 -11.93 12.93
CA VAL A 148 -9.39 -10.80 12.93
C VAL A 148 -10.81 -11.34 12.85
N PRO A 149 -11.75 -10.93 13.72
CA PRO A 149 -13.11 -11.48 13.75
C PRO A 149 -13.84 -11.48 12.39
N GLY A 150 -13.77 -10.38 11.65
CA GLY A 150 -14.36 -10.23 10.31
C GLY A 150 -13.83 -11.22 9.27
N TYR A 151 -12.60 -11.72 9.45
CA TYR A 151 -11.90 -12.58 8.48
C TYR A 151 -11.54 -13.95 9.06
N ARG A 152 -12.09 -14.31 10.23
CA ARG A 152 -11.80 -15.57 10.94
C ARG A 152 -12.09 -16.84 10.14
N LYS A 153 -12.98 -16.75 9.14
CA LYS A 153 -13.34 -17.86 8.24
C LYS A 153 -12.29 -18.12 7.15
N GLY A 154 -11.27 -17.27 7.05
CA GLY A 154 -10.30 -17.28 5.95
C GLY A 154 -10.71 -16.31 4.83
N LEU A 155 -9.87 -16.25 3.80
CA LEU A 155 -10.02 -15.38 2.63
C LEU A 155 -10.44 -16.22 1.42
N ALA A 156 -11.37 -15.72 0.61
CA ALA A 156 -11.75 -16.38 -0.65
C ALA A 156 -10.59 -16.35 -1.66
N GLY A 157 -9.84 -15.25 -1.67
CA GLY A 157 -8.69 -14.98 -2.51
C GLY A 157 -8.12 -13.61 -2.17
N VAL A 158 -6.98 -13.29 -2.78
CA VAL A 158 -6.34 -11.97 -2.65
C VAL A 158 -6.06 -11.36 -4.01
N ALA A 159 -5.93 -10.04 -4.08
CA ALA A 159 -5.45 -9.37 -5.28
C ALA A 159 -4.44 -8.27 -4.97
N ARG A 160 -3.53 -8.04 -5.92
CA ARG A 160 -2.64 -6.89 -5.91
C ARG A 160 -2.56 -6.27 -7.30
N SER A 161 -2.23 -4.98 -7.36
CA SER A 161 -1.90 -4.38 -8.64
C SER A 161 -0.54 -4.90 -9.12
N MET A 162 -0.37 -4.99 -10.43
CA MET A 162 0.81 -5.54 -11.09
C MET A 162 2.14 -4.93 -10.59
N PRO A 163 2.26 -3.62 -10.33
CA PRO A 163 3.49 -3.05 -9.79
C PRO A 163 3.81 -3.51 -8.38
N THR A 164 2.80 -3.82 -7.57
CA THR A 164 2.94 -4.22 -6.17
C THR A 164 3.80 -5.47 -6.02
N SER A 165 4.64 -5.52 -4.98
CA SER A 165 5.53 -6.65 -4.74
C SER A 165 4.75 -7.97 -4.61
N ARG A 166 5.42 -9.05 -5.02
CA ARG A 166 4.90 -10.41 -4.98
C ARG A 166 4.92 -11.05 -3.59
N ALA A 167 5.06 -10.26 -2.53
CA ALA A 167 5.02 -10.75 -1.15
C ALA A 167 3.70 -11.48 -0.85
N VAL A 168 2.57 -10.90 -1.27
CA VAL A 168 1.24 -11.51 -1.04
C VAL A 168 1.05 -12.80 -1.85
N ASP A 169 1.68 -12.93 -3.03
CA ASP A 169 1.64 -14.15 -3.84
C ASP A 169 2.14 -15.36 -3.03
N ARG A 170 3.20 -15.17 -2.22
CA ARG A 170 3.79 -16.22 -1.37
C ARG A 170 2.85 -16.67 -0.28
N VAL A 171 2.14 -15.71 0.30
CA VAL A 171 1.15 -15.97 1.32
C VAL A 171 -0.04 -16.70 0.71
N ALA A 172 -0.53 -16.25 -0.44
CA ALA A 172 -1.64 -16.89 -1.14
C ALA A 172 -1.32 -18.34 -1.51
N GLU A 173 -0.12 -18.59 -2.05
CA GLU A 173 0.38 -19.94 -2.34
C GLU A 173 0.39 -20.82 -1.08
N ALA A 174 0.93 -20.31 0.03
CA ALA A 174 1.00 -21.05 1.29
C ALA A 174 -0.38 -21.28 1.95
N LEU A 175 -1.36 -20.41 1.69
CA LEU A 175 -2.74 -20.56 2.14
C LEU A 175 -3.59 -21.43 1.18
N GLY A 176 -3.09 -21.72 -0.02
CA GLY A 176 -3.85 -22.44 -1.04
C GLY A 176 -5.03 -21.65 -1.60
N ILE A 177 -4.92 -20.32 -1.67
CA ILE A 177 -5.99 -19.43 -2.17
C ILE A 177 -5.55 -18.72 -3.47
N PRO A 178 -6.49 -18.30 -4.34
CA PRO A 178 -6.17 -17.52 -5.53
C PRO A 178 -5.50 -16.19 -5.19
N CYS A 179 -4.54 -15.78 -6.04
CA CYS A 179 -3.95 -14.45 -6.05
C CYS A 179 -4.09 -13.83 -7.43
N PHE A 180 -4.83 -12.73 -7.54
CA PHE A 180 -5.05 -12.02 -8.81
C PHE A 180 -4.06 -10.87 -8.96
N GLU A 181 -3.45 -10.77 -10.13
CA GLU A 181 -2.63 -9.63 -10.54
C GLU A 181 -3.45 -8.75 -11.49
N THR A 182 -3.79 -7.54 -11.07
CA THR A 182 -4.62 -6.60 -11.84
C THR A 182 -3.80 -5.40 -12.32
N PRO A 183 -4.30 -4.60 -13.27
CA PRO A 183 -3.72 -3.28 -13.51
C PRO A 183 -3.91 -2.39 -12.27
N THR A 184 -3.15 -1.29 -12.21
CA THR A 184 -3.31 -0.29 -11.14
C THR A 184 -4.68 0.40 -11.24
N GLY A 185 -5.32 0.59 -10.08
CA GLY A 185 -6.61 1.22 -9.94
C GLY A 185 -7.65 0.29 -9.33
N TRP A 186 -8.29 0.76 -8.25
CA TRP A 186 -9.19 -0.05 -7.41
C TRP A 186 -10.40 -0.65 -8.15
N LYS A 187 -10.83 -0.03 -9.26
CA LYS A 187 -11.93 -0.54 -10.10
C LYS A 187 -11.79 -1.99 -10.54
N PHE A 188 -10.56 -2.48 -10.76
CA PHE A 188 -10.33 -3.87 -11.16
C PHE A 188 -10.57 -4.84 -10.00
N PHE A 189 -10.29 -4.42 -8.76
CA PHE A 189 -10.64 -5.20 -7.58
C PHE A 189 -12.15 -5.20 -7.34
N GLY A 190 -12.84 -4.09 -7.62
CA GLY A 190 -14.30 -3.99 -7.48
C GLY A 190 -15.05 -5.16 -8.09
N ASN A 191 -14.74 -5.51 -9.35
CA ASN A 191 -15.32 -6.67 -10.04
C ASN A 191 -15.06 -8.00 -9.31
N LEU A 192 -13.82 -8.22 -8.85
CA LEU A 192 -13.42 -9.43 -8.14
C LEU A 192 -14.08 -9.53 -6.75
N LEU A 193 -14.26 -8.39 -6.07
CA LEU A 193 -14.95 -8.29 -4.77
C LEU A 193 -16.45 -8.55 -4.94
N ASP A 194 -17.09 -8.00 -5.98
CA ASP A 194 -18.52 -8.20 -6.27
C ASP A 194 -18.88 -9.66 -6.57
N THR A 195 -17.95 -10.38 -7.17
CA THR A 195 -18.12 -11.81 -7.49
C THR A 195 -17.62 -12.74 -6.38
N GLY A 196 -17.10 -12.19 -5.28
CA GLY A 196 -16.58 -12.96 -4.14
C GLY A 196 -15.34 -13.79 -4.46
N GLN A 197 -14.61 -13.46 -5.53
CA GLN A 197 -13.37 -14.15 -5.92
C GLN A 197 -12.19 -13.77 -5.02
N ILE A 198 -12.25 -12.58 -4.41
CA ILE A 198 -11.26 -12.11 -3.45
C ILE A 198 -11.97 -11.52 -2.23
N THR A 199 -11.26 -11.54 -1.10
CA THR A 199 -11.68 -10.89 0.15
C THR A 199 -10.80 -9.70 0.47
N LEU A 200 -9.51 -9.77 0.13
CA LEU A 200 -8.48 -8.79 0.53
C LEU A 200 -7.68 -8.34 -0.69
N CYS A 201 -7.41 -7.04 -0.81
CA CYS A 201 -6.58 -6.52 -1.89
C CYS A 201 -5.80 -5.27 -1.48
N GLY A 202 -4.77 -4.94 -2.25
CA GLY A 202 -3.95 -3.78 -1.98
C GLY A 202 -3.01 -3.38 -3.11
N GLU A 203 -2.45 -2.19 -2.97
CA GLU A 203 -1.53 -1.57 -3.90
C GLU A 203 -0.32 -1.03 -3.14
N GLU A 204 0.85 -1.12 -3.76
CA GLU A 204 2.11 -0.57 -3.26
C GLU A 204 2.07 0.93 -2.96
N SER A 205 1.12 1.65 -3.55
CA SER A 205 0.84 3.06 -3.30
C SER A 205 0.06 3.28 -2.01
N PHE A 206 0.43 2.59 -0.92
CA PHE A 206 -0.19 2.73 0.41
C PHE A 206 -1.68 2.36 0.47
N GLY A 207 -2.17 1.60 -0.50
CA GLY A 207 -3.60 1.24 -0.60
C GLY A 207 -3.87 -0.15 -0.07
N THR A 208 -4.84 -0.32 0.83
CA THR A 208 -5.28 -1.66 1.26
C THR A 208 -6.76 -1.63 1.62
N GLY A 209 -7.48 -2.72 1.38
CA GLY A 209 -8.90 -2.82 1.66
C GLY A 209 -9.44 -4.23 1.48
N SER A 210 -10.71 -4.42 1.80
CA SER A 210 -11.40 -5.71 1.70
C SER A 210 -12.79 -5.56 1.08
N ASP A 211 -13.48 -6.67 0.90
CA ASP A 211 -14.89 -6.79 0.51
C ASP A 211 -15.92 -6.07 1.41
N HIS A 212 -15.52 -5.52 2.56
CA HIS A 212 -16.42 -4.74 3.44
C HIS A 212 -16.93 -3.46 2.77
N VAL A 213 -16.16 -2.89 1.84
CA VAL A 213 -16.54 -1.75 0.98
C VAL A 213 -16.01 -1.96 -0.45
N ARG A 214 -16.10 -0.93 -1.30
CA ARG A 214 -15.58 -0.93 -2.68
C ARG A 214 -14.55 0.16 -2.94
N GLU A 215 -13.87 0.58 -1.88
CA GLU A 215 -12.71 1.47 -1.91
C GLU A 215 -11.57 0.91 -1.06
N LYS A 216 -10.40 1.53 -1.19
CA LYS A 216 -9.32 1.37 -0.21
C LYS A 216 -9.77 1.99 1.12
N ASP A 217 -9.23 1.52 2.24
CA ASP A 217 -9.63 2.04 3.55
C ASP A 217 -8.41 2.06 4.48
N GLY A 218 -7.92 3.27 4.76
CA GLY A 218 -6.71 3.49 5.53
C GLY A 218 -6.90 3.14 7.01
N LEU A 219 -7.97 3.63 7.63
CA LEU A 219 -8.22 3.40 9.06
C LEU A 219 -8.62 1.93 9.33
N TRP A 220 -9.32 1.27 8.41
CA TRP A 220 -9.54 -0.17 8.44
C TRP A 220 -8.22 -0.95 8.46
N ALA A 221 -7.23 -0.57 7.64
CA ALA A 221 -5.93 -1.24 7.61
C ALA A 221 -5.17 -1.06 8.93
N VAL A 222 -5.29 0.12 9.56
CA VAL A 222 -4.73 0.39 10.90
C VAL A 222 -5.38 -0.47 11.98
N LEU A 223 -6.72 -0.60 11.97
CA LEU A 223 -7.43 -1.47 12.90
C LEU A 223 -7.08 -2.95 12.71
N PHE A 224 -6.85 -3.38 11.46
CA PHE A 224 -6.37 -4.72 11.16
C PHE A 224 -5.00 -4.97 11.79
N TRP A 225 -4.07 -4.02 11.64
CA TRP A 225 -2.75 -4.08 12.27
C TRP A 225 -2.83 -4.11 13.79
N LEU A 226 -3.66 -3.26 14.39
CA LEU A 226 -3.91 -3.26 15.84
C LEU A 226 -4.41 -4.62 16.32
N ASN A 227 -5.36 -5.24 15.62
CA ASN A 227 -5.85 -6.57 15.95
C ASN A 227 -4.77 -7.66 15.81
N ILE A 228 -3.92 -7.58 14.78
CA ILE A 228 -2.77 -8.50 14.63
C ILE A 228 -1.83 -8.35 15.83
N LEU A 229 -1.49 -7.11 16.21
CA LEU A 229 -0.59 -6.82 17.33
C LEU A 229 -1.18 -7.30 18.66
N ALA A 230 -2.47 -7.08 18.88
CA ALA A 230 -3.18 -7.54 20.07
C ALA A 230 -3.25 -9.08 20.13
N ALA A 231 -3.47 -9.76 19.00
CA ALA A 231 -3.50 -11.23 18.96
C ALA A 231 -2.10 -11.86 19.09
N ARG A 232 -1.05 -11.21 18.56
CA ARG A 232 0.31 -11.77 18.53
C ARG A 232 1.17 -11.39 19.74
N GLN A 233 0.89 -10.25 20.39
CA GLN A 233 1.68 -9.73 21.51
C GLN A 233 3.18 -9.58 21.17
N GLU A 234 3.47 -9.25 19.91
CA GLU A 234 4.81 -9.03 19.36
C GLU A 234 4.93 -7.59 18.83
N SER A 235 6.15 -7.07 18.68
CA SER A 235 6.36 -5.78 18.01
C SER A 235 6.12 -5.89 16.50
N VAL A 236 5.78 -4.77 15.85
CA VAL A 236 5.65 -4.69 14.38
C VAL A 236 6.87 -5.29 13.69
N ALA A 237 8.08 -4.89 14.09
CA ALA A 237 9.33 -5.39 13.54
C ALA A 237 9.51 -6.90 13.73
N ALA A 238 9.11 -7.45 14.89
CA ALA A 238 9.20 -8.89 15.15
C ALA A 238 8.23 -9.69 14.27
N ILE A 239 7.00 -9.21 14.10
CA ILE A 239 5.99 -9.83 13.22
C ILE A 239 6.48 -9.83 11.77
N VAL A 240 7.00 -8.70 11.30
CA VAL A 240 7.51 -8.56 9.93
C VAL A 240 8.73 -9.45 9.70
N ARG A 241 9.69 -9.49 10.63
CA ARG A 241 10.86 -10.38 10.53
C ARG A 241 10.47 -11.86 10.61
N SER A 242 9.49 -12.21 11.43
CA SER A 242 8.93 -13.57 11.47
C SER A 242 8.25 -13.94 10.14
N HIS A 243 7.57 -12.99 9.50
CA HIS A 243 6.99 -13.18 8.18
C HIS A 243 8.07 -13.42 7.12
N TRP A 244 9.10 -12.58 7.09
CA TRP A 244 10.23 -12.77 6.17
C TRP A 244 10.94 -14.11 6.40
N GLY A 245 11.14 -14.53 7.65
CA GLY A 245 11.72 -15.84 7.94
C GLY A 245 10.89 -17.02 7.41
N ARG A 246 9.57 -16.85 7.27
CA ARG A 246 8.67 -17.90 6.76
C ARG A 246 8.52 -17.88 5.24
N PHE A 247 8.44 -16.69 4.62
CA PHE A 247 8.09 -16.53 3.20
C PHE A 247 9.25 -16.02 2.33
N GLY A 248 10.39 -15.69 2.95
CA GLY A 248 11.42 -14.85 2.37
C GLY A 248 11.05 -13.37 2.42
N ARG A 249 12.02 -12.50 2.13
CA ARG A 249 11.82 -11.05 2.04
C ARG A 249 11.77 -10.64 0.59
N ASN A 250 10.71 -9.94 0.19
CA ASN A 250 10.67 -9.26 -1.10
C ASN A 250 11.22 -7.85 -0.93
N PHE A 251 12.52 -7.66 -1.17
CA PHE A 251 13.07 -6.30 -1.25
C PHE A 251 12.35 -5.56 -2.37
N TYR A 252 11.85 -4.38 -2.06
CA TYR A 252 11.04 -3.57 -2.97
C TYR A 252 11.40 -2.09 -2.84
N THR A 253 11.41 -1.39 -3.97
CA THR A 253 11.41 0.08 -3.99
C THR A 253 10.74 0.61 -5.24
N ARG A 254 10.18 1.82 -5.14
CA ARG A 254 9.65 2.58 -6.27
C ARG A 254 10.44 3.87 -6.45
N HIS A 255 10.88 4.10 -7.68
CA HIS A 255 11.58 5.30 -8.11
C HIS A 255 10.67 6.12 -9.03
N ASP A 256 10.28 7.31 -8.59
CA ASP A 256 9.42 8.22 -9.35
C ASP A 256 10.27 9.36 -9.96
N TYR A 257 10.22 9.49 -11.28
CA TYR A 257 10.84 10.57 -12.05
C TYR A 257 9.75 11.54 -12.47
N GLU A 258 9.48 12.52 -11.62
CA GLU A 258 8.39 13.47 -11.75
C GLU A 258 8.75 14.67 -12.63
N GLY A 259 7.77 15.20 -13.36
CA GLY A 259 7.93 16.39 -14.20
C GLY A 259 9.00 16.21 -15.28
N VAL A 260 9.07 15.02 -15.89
CA VAL A 260 9.93 14.77 -17.04
C VAL A 260 9.23 15.18 -18.34
N ALA A 261 9.99 15.55 -19.37
CA ALA A 261 9.43 15.93 -20.66
C ALA A 261 8.63 14.75 -21.28
N SER A 262 7.36 14.99 -21.61
CA SER A 262 6.44 13.95 -22.09
C SER A 262 6.97 13.25 -23.35
N ASP A 263 7.55 13.98 -24.31
CA ASP A 263 8.08 13.39 -25.55
C ASP A 263 9.22 12.40 -25.27
N GLY A 264 10.17 12.78 -24.41
CA GLY A 264 11.27 11.90 -24.02
C GLY A 264 10.79 10.67 -23.26
N ALA A 265 9.86 10.85 -22.31
CA ALA A 265 9.30 9.74 -21.54
C ALA A 265 8.46 8.78 -22.40
N ASN A 266 7.70 9.28 -23.37
CA ASN A 266 6.98 8.46 -24.34
C ASN A 266 7.96 7.68 -25.25
N GLN A 267 9.03 8.33 -25.72
CA GLN A 267 10.05 7.67 -26.53
C GLN A 267 10.77 6.58 -25.75
N LEU A 268 11.08 6.81 -24.47
CA LEU A 268 11.66 5.80 -23.57
C LEU A 268 10.78 4.54 -23.52
N ILE A 269 9.48 4.70 -23.26
CA ILE A 269 8.54 3.58 -23.17
C ILE A 269 8.41 2.87 -24.51
N ALA A 270 8.33 3.61 -25.62
CA ALA A 270 8.26 3.04 -26.96
C ALA A 270 9.51 2.21 -27.29
N ASP A 271 10.70 2.74 -27.02
CA ASP A 271 11.97 2.07 -27.29
C ASP A 271 12.18 0.85 -26.41
N LEU A 272 11.79 0.91 -25.14
CA LEU A 272 11.83 -0.26 -24.27
C LEU A 272 10.83 -1.33 -24.71
N ARG A 273 9.59 -0.93 -25.06
CA ARG A 273 8.57 -1.84 -25.59
C ARG A 273 9.04 -2.59 -26.84
N ASN A 274 9.69 -1.88 -27.76
CA ASN A 274 10.24 -2.48 -28.98
C ASN A 274 11.35 -3.51 -28.72
N LYS A 275 12.02 -3.44 -27.56
CA LYS A 275 13.07 -4.39 -27.16
C LYS A 275 12.53 -5.63 -26.46
N LEU A 276 11.35 -5.57 -25.83
CA LEU A 276 10.84 -6.63 -24.93
C LEU A 276 10.95 -8.03 -25.54
N GLY A 277 10.49 -8.19 -26.78
CA GLY A 277 10.49 -9.49 -27.48
C GLY A 277 11.86 -10.11 -27.70
N ASN A 278 12.95 -9.33 -27.56
CA ASN A 278 14.32 -9.81 -27.71
C ASN A 278 15.06 -9.93 -26.36
N LEU A 279 14.44 -9.55 -25.23
CA LEU A 279 15.14 -9.54 -23.94
C LEU A 279 15.25 -10.92 -23.28
N SER A 280 14.26 -11.81 -23.45
CA SER A 280 14.29 -13.14 -22.84
C SER A 280 15.55 -13.92 -23.26
N GLY A 281 16.24 -14.51 -22.28
CA GLY A 281 17.53 -15.20 -22.46
C GLY A 281 18.75 -14.28 -22.51
N GLN A 282 18.60 -12.95 -22.52
CA GLN A 282 19.74 -12.04 -22.38
C GLN A 282 20.22 -11.98 -20.93
N ARG A 283 21.53 -11.80 -20.76
CA ARG A 283 22.18 -11.71 -19.46
C ARG A 283 22.87 -10.36 -19.27
N PHE A 284 22.57 -9.72 -18.15
CA PHE A 284 23.12 -8.44 -17.70
C PHE A 284 23.82 -8.64 -16.35
N GLY A 285 25.12 -8.93 -16.40
CA GLY A 285 25.89 -9.28 -15.21
C GLY A 285 25.34 -10.55 -14.53
N ALA A 286 24.83 -10.39 -13.31
CA ALA A 286 24.23 -11.48 -12.53
C ALA A 286 22.75 -11.77 -12.87
N TYR A 287 22.12 -10.93 -13.70
CA TYR A 287 20.70 -11.01 -13.99
C TYR A 287 20.44 -11.58 -15.39
N GLU A 288 19.81 -12.74 -15.46
CA GLU A 288 19.33 -13.32 -16.72
C GLU A 288 17.82 -13.10 -16.84
N VAL A 289 17.39 -12.50 -17.96
CA VAL A 289 15.98 -12.21 -18.21
C VAL A 289 15.26 -13.52 -18.51
N GLU A 290 14.32 -13.89 -17.66
CA GLU A 290 13.46 -15.06 -17.85
C GLU A 290 12.31 -14.71 -18.81
N TRP A 291 11.63 -13.60 -18.54
CA TRP A 291 10.49 -13.12 -19.33
C TRP A 291 10.48 -11.60 -19.40
N ALA A 292 9.90 -11.06 -20.47
CA ALA A 292 9.67 -9.64 -20.63
C ALA A 292 8.41 -9.42 -21.46
N ASP A 293 7.48 -8.62 -20.96
CA ASP A 293 6.20 -8.36 -21.62
C ASP A 293 5.67 -6.94 -21.36
N ASP A 294 4.62 -6.58 -22.08
CA ASP A 294 3.81 -5.41 -21.79
C ASP A 294 2.49 -5.90 -21.20
N PHE A 295 2.25 -5.58 -19.93
CA PHE A 295 1.18 -6.19 -19.16
C PHE A 295 -0.19 -5.92 -19.77
N SER A 296 -0.94 -7.00 -19.95
CA SER A 296 -2.33 -6.98 -20.37
C SER A 296 -3.17 -7.78 -19.38
N TYR A 297 -4.39 -7.31 -19.15
CA TYR A 297 -5.35 -7.93 -18.24
C TYR A 297 -6.68 -8.08 -18.95
N THR A 298 -7.23 -9.29 -18.93
CA THR A 298 -8.62 -9.56 -19.31
C THR A 298 -9.39 -9.83 -18.03
N ASP A 299 -10.37 -8.98 -17.74
CA ASP A 299 -11.17 -9.08 -16.53
C ASP A 299 -12.00 -10.38 -16.52
N PRO A 300 -11.94 -11.20 -15.46
CA PRO A 300 -12.65 -12.46 -15.43
C PRO A 300 -14.16 -12.31 -15.23
N VAL A 301 -14.65 -11.11 -14.90
CA VAL A 301 -16.05 -10.81 -14.61
C VAL A 301 -16.73 -10.14 -15.80
N ASP A 302 -16.19 -9.02 -16.26
CA ASP A 302 -16.80 -8.25 -17.36
C ASP A 302 -16.17 -8.52 -18.74
N HIS A 303 -15.08 -9.31 -18.78
CA HIS A 303 -14.34 -9.69 -19.98
C HIS A 303 -13.73 -8.52 -20.77
N SER A 304 -13.70 -7.31 -20.19
CA SER A 304 -12.99 -6.17 -20.75
C SER A 304 -11.49 -6.44 -20.76
N SER A 305 -10.78 -5.85 -21.74
CA SER A 305 -9.34 -6.02 -21.89
C SER A 305 -8.63 -4.68 -21.72
N SER A 306 -7.69 -4.63 -20.78
CA SER A 306 -6.79 -3.51 -20.54
C SER A 306 -5.39 -3.90 -20.98
N ASN A 307 -4.94 -3.34 -22.10
CA ASN A 307 -3.60 -3.59 -22.65
C ASN A 307 -2.63 -2.47 -22.28
N GLN A 308 -1.34 -2.74 -22.44
CA GLN A 308 -0.27 -1.74 -22.27
C GLN A 308 -0.22 -1.09 -20.88
N GLN A 309 -0.50 -1.88 -19.83
CA GLN A 309 -0.65 -1.40 -18.46
C GLN A 309 0.69 -1.22 -17.72
N GLY A 310 1.80 -1.67 -18.32
CA GLY A 310 3.15 -1.45 -17.82
C GLY A 310 4.13 -2.48 -18.38
N LEU A 311 5.35 -2.04 -18.67
CA LEU A 311 6.39 -2.91 -19.20
C LEU A 311 7.03 -3.66 -18.04
N ARG A 312 7.16 -4.99 -18.15
CA ARG A 312 7.68 -5.84 -17.08
C ARG A 312 8.84 -6.67 -17.59
N ILE A 313 9.86 -6.81 -16.75
CA ILE A 313 11.03 -7.63 -17.02
C ILE A 313 11.28 -8.48 -15.77
N GLY A 314 11.14 -9.80 -15.91
CA GLY A 314 11.43 -10.75 -14.85
C GLY A 314 12.77 -11.43 -15.07
N PHE A 315 13.47 -11.68 -13.98
CA PHE A 315 14.79 -12.30 -13.97
C PHE A 315 14.74 -13.60 -13.18
N ALA A 316 15.42 -14.62 -13.70
CA ALA A 316 15.47 -15.93 -13.06
C ALA A 316 16.23 -15.85 -11.72
N GLY A 317 15.80 -16.64 -10.73
CA GLY A 317 16.49 -16.73 -9.45
C GLY A 317 15.79 -17.66 -8.45
N ALA A 318 16.54 -18.13 -7.45
CA ALA A 318 15.96 -18.90 -6.35
C ALA A 318 14.86 -18.09 -5.65
N GLY A 319 13.78 -18.77 -5.24
CA GLY A 319 12.68 -18.10 -4.55
C GLY A 319 11.83 -17.20 -5.44
N GLY A 320 11.85 -17.35 -6.77
CA GLY A 320 10.99 -16.61 -7.72
C GLY A 320 11.52 -15.26 -8.18
N GLY A 321 12.83 -15.05 -8.01
CA GLY A 321 13.62 -14.13 -8.82
C GLY A 321 13.47 -12.65 -8.49
N ALA A 322 13.79 -11.84 -9.50
CA ALA A 322 13.72 -10.38 -9.44
C ALA A 322 12.83 -9.86 -10.56
N ARG A 323 12.33 -8.63 -10.43
CA ARG A 323 11.63 -7.95 -11.53
C ARG A 323 11.83 -6.45 -11.51
N ILE A 324 11.72 -5.87 -12.71
CA ILE A 324 11.62 -4.43 -12.92
C ILE A 324 10.32 -4.16 -13.67
N VAL A 325 9.56 -3.17 -13.24
CA VAL A 325 8.35 -2.69 -13.92
C VAL A 325 8.49 -1.21 -14.23
N TYR A 326 8.07 -0.80 -15.42
CA TYR A 326 8.03 0.60 -15.84
C TYR A 326 6.59 1.00 -16.15
N ARG A 327 6.14 2.11 -15.55
CA ARG A 327 4.85 2.72 -15.87
C ARG A 327 5.01 4.21 -16.10
N LEU A 328 4.29 4.71 -17.09
CA LEU A 328 4.21 6.13 -17.39
C LEU A 328 2.82 6.64 -17.04
N SER A 329 2.77 7.79 -16.38
CA SER A 329 1.51 8.44 -16.00
C SER A 329 1.59 9.96 -16.17
N GLY A 330 0.43 10.62 -16.21
CA GLY A 330 0.35 12.08 -16.16
C GLY A 330 0.92 12.79 -17.40
N THR A 331 0.61 12.36 -18.63
CA THR A 331 1.17 12.97 -19.86
C THR A 331 0.58 14.35 -20.22
N GLY A 332 0.10 15.11 -19.23
CA GLY A 332 -0.54 16.42 -19.39
C GLY A 332 0.45 17.59 -19.50
N THR A 333 -0.05 18.81 -19.29
CA THR A 333 0.73 20.05 -19.43
C THR A 333 1.84 20.22 -18.38
N GLU A 334 1.79 19.50 -17.26
CA GLU A 334 2.76 19.57 -16.16
C GLU A 334 3.94 18.58 -16.32
N GLY A 335 4.00 17.88 -17.46
CA GLY A 335 5.01 16.86 -17.75
C GLY A 335 4.61 15.48 -17.23
N ALA A 336 5.30 14.44 -17.70
CA ALA A 336 4.99 13.06 -17.34
C ALA A 336 5.71 12.62 -16.06
N THR A 337 5.20 11.56 -15.44
CA THR A 337 5.87 10.85 -14.34
C THR A 337 6.14 9.41 -14.77
N LEU A 338 7.43 9.06 -14.87
CA LEU A 338 7.90 7.68 -15.04
C LEU A 338 8.08 7.07 -13.66
N ARG A 339 7.38 5.97 -13.39
CA ARG A 339 7.52 5.15 -12.18
C ARG A 339 8.25 3.86 -12.53
N VAL A 340 9.30 3.56 -11.77
CA VAL A 340 10.10 2.34 -11.91
C VAL A 340 10.03 1.56 -10.61
N TYR A 341 9.50 0.35 -10.68
CA TYR A 341 9.31 -0.53 -9.53
C TYR A 341 10.35 -1.64 -9.61
N ILE A 342 11.12 -1.82 -8.55
CA ILE A 342 12.24 -2.77 -8.52
C ILE A 342 12.02 -3.73 -7.35
N GLU A 343 12.03 -5.03 -7.65
CA GLU A 343 11.82 -6.07 -6.65
C GLU A 343 12.84 -7.21 -6.78
N ARG A 344 13.28 -7.75 -5.64
CA ARG A 344 14.03 -9.01 -5.57
C ARG A 344 13.59 -9.84 -4.36
N HIS A 345 13.28 -11.11 -4.58
CA HIS A 345 13.08 -12.05 -3.48
C HIS A 345 14.41 -12.49 -2.87
N GLU A 346 14.47 -12.55 -1.54
CA GLU A 346 15.58 -13.08 -0.78
C GLU A 346 15.08 -14.18 0.16
N SER A 347 15.55 -15.41 -0.07
CA SER A 347 15.18 -16.56 0.76
C SER A 347 16.09 -16.76 1.97
N ASP A 348 17.32 -16.25 1.92
CA ASP A 348 18.30 -16.40 3.00
C ASP A 348 17.98 -15.43 4.17
N PRO A 349 17.59 -15.95 5.35
CA PRO A 349 17.28 -15.11 6.50
C PRO A 349 18.45 -14.23 6.96
N ASP A 350 19.68 -14.68 6.73
CA ASP A 350 20.88 -13.92 7.09
C ASP A 350 21.03 -12.67 6.23
N GLN A 351 20.35 -12.58 5.07
CA GLN A 351 20.36 -11.41 4.20
C GLN A 351 19.17 -10.48 4.40
N HIS A 352 18.15 -10.90 5.17
CA HIS A 352 16.92 -10.11 5.34
C HIS A 352 17.14 -8.79 6.08
N HIS A 353 18.26 -8.60 6.78
CA HIS A 353 18.56 -7.38 7.53
C HIS A 353 19.13 -6.25 6.66
N LEU A 354 19.46 -6.52 5.39
CA LEU A 354 20.06 -5.53 4.51
C LEU A 354 19.14 -4.34 4.29
N ASP A 355 19.76 -3.17 4.10
CA ASP A 355 19.08 -1.98 3.60
C ASP A 355 18.54 -2.24 2.18
N PRO A 356 17.26 -1.91 1.88
CA PRO A 356 16.67 -2.19 0.56
C PRO A 356 17.43 -1.56 -0.61
N GLN A 357 17.92 -0.32 -0.48
CA GLN A 357 18.63 0.36 -1.57
C GLN A 357 19.97 -0.31 -1.85
N ARG A 358 20.67 -0.76 -0.80
CA ARG A 358 21.90 -1.57 -0.94
C ARG A 358 21.60 -2.94 -1.56
N ALA A 359 20.57 -3.63 -1.07
CA ALA A 359 20.18 -4.95 -1.56
C ALA A 359 19.79 -4.91 -3.05
N LEU A 360 19.11 -3.85 -3.49
CA LEU A 360 18.63 -3.67 -4.86
C LEU A 360 19.57 -2.88 -5.78
N SER A 361 20.69 -2.35 -5.27
CA SER A 361 21.61 -1.45 -6.00
C SER A 361 21.94 -1.89 -7.44
N GLY A 362 22.34 -3.15 -7.64
CA GLY A 362 22.66 -3.67 -8.97
C GLY A 362 21.45 -3.73 -9.91
N LEU A 363 20.25 -3.97 -9.37
CA LEU A 363 19.01 -4.02 -10.15
C LEU A 363 18.48 -2.62 -10.46
N ILE A 364 18.66 -1.67 -9.54
CA ILE A 364 18.38 -0.23 -9.74
C ILE A 364 19.23 0.31 -10.89
N GLN A 365 20.54 0.02 -10.88
CA GLN A 365 21.43 0.43 -11.95
C GLN A 365 20.99 -0.18 -13.29
N LEU A 366 20.73 -1.49 -13.31
CA LEU A 366 20.24 -2.19 -14.50
C LEU A 366 18.93 -1.59 -15.03
N ALA A 367 18.02 -1.19 -14.14
CA ALA A 367 16.77 -0.54 -14.54
C ALA A 367 17.01 0.78 -15.28
N GLY A 368 17.91 1.62 -14.76
CA GLY A 368 18.32 2.86 -15.41
C GLY A 368 18.93 2.64 -16.79
N GLU A 369 19.80 1.63 -16.92
CA GLU A 369 20.50 1.28 -18.16
C GLU A 369 19.58 0.70 -19.23
N LEU A 370 18.71 -0.26 -18.87
CA LEU A 370 17.77 -0.92 -19.80
C LEU A 370 16.83 0.08 -20.46
N ALA A 371 16.25 0.97 -19.66
CA ALA A 371 15.35 2.02 -20.13
C ALA A 371 16.08 3.27 -20.64
N ARG A 372 17.40 3.38 -20.42
CA ARG A 372 18.21 4.57 -20.73
C ARG A 372 17.59 5.85 -20.14
N ILE A 373 17.18 5.80 -18.87
CA ILE A 373 16.36 6.85 -18.23
C ILE A 373 17.03 8.22 -18.36
N GLU A 374 18.31 8.34 -18.01
CA GLU A 374 19.05 9.61 -18.08
C GLU A 374 19.10 10.18 -19.50
N HIS A 375 19.25 9.32 -20.52
CA HIS A 375 19.29 9.76 -21.91
C HIS A 375 17.99 10.42 -22.36
N TYR A 376 16.84 9.85 -22.01
CA TYR A 376 15.54 10.35 -22.46
C TYR A 376 14.96 11.46 -21.56
N THR A 377 15.32 11.47 -20.28
CA THR A 377 14.72 12.37 -19.29
C THR A 377 15.66 13.47 -18.80
N GLY A 378 16.98 13.32 -19.01
CA GLY A 378 18.01 14.17 -18.41
C GLY A 378 18.18 14.01 -16.90
N ARG A 379 17.45 13.09 -16.26
CA ARG A 379 17.49 12.85 -14.82
C ARG A 379 18.55 11.80 -14.47
N THR A 380 19.48 12.15 -13.61
CA THR A 380 20.51 11.24 -13.09
C THR A 380 20.03 10.39 -11.90
N GLY A 381 18.86 10.72 -11.33
CA GLY A 381 18.22 10.01 -10.23
C GLY A 381 16.74 10.35 -10.12
N PRO A 382 15.97 9.57 -9.33
CA PRO A 382 14.54 9.81 -9.12
C PRO A 382 14.28 11.08 -8.30
N SER A 383 13.10 11.67 -8.49
CA SER A 383 12.57 12.76 -7.65
C SER A 383 12.17 12.24 -6.27
N VAL A 384 11.53 11.05 -6.23
CA VAL A 384 11.04 10.40 -5.00
C VAL A 384 11.44 8.92 -5.00
N ILE A 385 11.83 8.42 -3.83
CA ILE A 385 12.09 7.00 -3.57
C ILE A 385 11.15 6.55 -2.48
N THR A 386 10.44 5.43 -2.70
CA THR A 386 9.52 4.80 -1.74
C THR A 386 9.90 3.36 -1.45
#